data_AF-A0A0B6WZS6-F1
#
_entry.id   AF-A0A0B6WZS6-F1
#
_cell.length_a   1.000
_cell.length_b   1.000
_cell.length_c   1.000
_cell.angle_alpha   90.00
_cell.angle_beta   90.00
_cell.angle_gamma   90.00
#
_symmetry.space_group_name_H-M   'P 1'
#
loop_
_entity.id
_entity.type
_entity.pdbx_description
1 polymer ?
#
loop_
_entity_poly.entity_id
_entity_poly.type
_entity_poly.pdbx_seq_one_letter_code
_entity_poly.pdbx_strand_id
1 'polypeptide(L)'
;MRLTDWQIISLIGLALSALSTLISFALFIMLRRERRARRELSSIASEIEENLAALDRDVKSVSERLAEQERNALKNEWRAHDEESCDALSQAKPSLTERRYRVLKLARRGLDARAIASMLNVPHGEVELIIGLSRVA
;
A
#
# COMPACT_ATOMS: atom_id res chain seq x y z
N MET A 1 -42.95 -49.08 -68.61
CA MET A 1 -42.20 -48.94 -67.34
C MET A 1 -42.07 -50.32 -66.75
N ARG A 2 -40.84 -50.84 -66.63
CA ARG A 2 -40.62 -52.23 -66.20
C ARG A 2 -40.63 -52.29 -64.68
N LEU A 3 -41.02 -53.44 -64.11
CA LEU A 3 -41.07 -53.68 -62.67
C LEU A 3 -39.74 -53.37 -61.97
N THR A 4 -38.63 -53.49 -62.70
CA THR A 4 -37.26 -53.18 -62.28
C THR A 4 -37.04 -51.70 -61.96
N ASP A 5 -37.73 -50.79 -62.66
CA ASP A 5 -37.50 -49.34 -62.51
C ASP A 5 -38.03 -48.84 -61.15
N TRP A 6 -39.15 -49.41 -60.69
CA TRP A 6 -39.74 -49.11 -59.38
C TRP A 6 -38.89 -49.62 -58.21
N GLN A 7 -38.26 -50.78 -58.35
CA GLN A 7 -37.38 -51.33 -57.32
C GLN A 7 -36.16 -50.42 -57.09
N ILE A 8 -35.55 -49.92 -58.16
CA ILE A 8 -34.40 -49.01 -58.07
C ILE A 8 -34.77 -47.72 -57.34
N ILE A 9 -35.90 -47.09 -57.70
CA ILE A 9 -36.34 -45.85 -57.04
C ILE A 9 -36.57 -46.08 -55.53
N SER A 10 -37.16 -47.22 -55.15
CA SER A 10 -37.40 -47.54 -53.73
C SER A 10 -36.11 -47.73 -52.93
N LEU A 11 -35.08 -48.35 -53.53
CA LEU A 11 -33.78 -48.54 -52.89
C LEU A 11 -33.04 -47.21 -52.69
N ILE A 12 -33.10 -46.32 -53.68
CA ILE A 12 -32.53 -44.98 -53.56
C ILE A 12 -33.22 -44.20 -52.45
N GLY A 13 -34.55 -44.26 -52.37
CA GLY A 13 -35.32 -43.62 -51.29
C GLY A 13 -34.92 -44.13 -49.90
N LEU A 14 -34.78 -45.46 -49.75
CA LEU A 14 -34.33 -46.07 -48.49
C LEU A 14 -32.91 -45.63 -48.13
N ALA A 15 -31.98 -45.63 -49.09
CA ALA A 15 -30.60 -45.19 -48.86
C ALA A 15 -30.51 -43.72 -48.43
N LEU A 16 -31.29 -42.83 -49.07
CA LEU A 16 -31.35 -41.41 -48.70
C LEU A 16 -31.93 -41.20 -47.29
N SER A 17 -32.98 -41.95 -46.94
CA SER A 17 -33.56 -41.87 -45.61
C SER A 17 -32.59 -42.34 -44.52
N ALA A 18 -31.83 -43.41 -44.78
CA ALA A 18 -30.80 -43.92 -43.88
C ALA A 18 -29.64 -42.91 -43.74
N LEU A 19 -29.21 -42.27 -44.83
CA LEU A 19 -28.16 -41.25 -44.77
C LEU A 19 -28.63 -40.03 -43.95
N SER A 20 -29.86 -39.59 -44.14
CA SER A 20 -30.44 -38.45 -43.41
C SER A 20 -30.52 -38.72 -41.90
N THR A 21 -30.92 -39.93 -41.49
CA THR A 21 -30.97 -40.29 -40.07
C THR A 21 -29.58 -40.37 -39.45
N LEU A 22 -28.58 -40.90 -40.18
CA LEU A 22 -27.19 -40.92 -39.73
C LEU A 22 -26.61 -39.52 -39.54
N ILE A 23 -26.85 -38.60 -40.49
CA ILE A 23 -26.41 -37.21 -40.37
C ILE A 23 -27.09 -36.53 -39.19
N SER A 24 -28.41 -36.69 -39.06
CA SER A 24 -29.18 -36.12 -37.94
C SER A 24 -28.68 -36.64 -36.59
N PHE A 25 -28.34 -37.93 -36.51
CA PHE A 25 -27.78 -38.55 -35.32
C PHE A 25 -26.37 -38.01 -35.00
N ALA A 26 -25.52 -37.85 -36.00
CA ALA A 26 -24.19 -37.27 -35.83
C ALA A 26 -24.27 -35.81 -35.32
N LEU A 27 -25.14 -34.99 -35.93
CA LEU A 27 -25.39 -33.62 -35.49
C LEU A 27 -25.92 -33.58 -34.04
N PHE A 28 -26.81 -34.50 -33.68
CA PHE A 28 -27.33 -34.61 -32.32
C PHE A 28 -26.23 -34.90 -31.29
N ILE A 29 -25.29 -35.80 -31.63
CA ILE A 29 -24.13 -36.09 -30.77
C ILE A 29 -23.22 -34.85 -30.66
N MET A 30 -22.94 -34.16 -31.77
CA MET A 30 -22.11 -32.95 -31.75
C MET A 30 -22.74 -31.84 -30.91
N LEU A 31 -24.04 -31.59 -31.08
CA LEU A 31 -24.78 -30.62 -30.27
C LEU A 31 -24.77 -30.99 -28.78
N ARG A 32 -24.91 -32.28 -28.45
CA ARG A 32 -24.79 -32.74 -27.06
C ARG A 32 -23.39 -32.51 -26.51
N ARG A 33 -22.35 -32.78 -27.30
CA ARG A 33 -20.95 -32.55 -26.90
C ARG A 33 -20.67 -31.06 -26.67
N GLU A 34 -21.12 -30.20 -27.57
CA GLU A 34 -20.97 -28.76 -27.44
C GLU A 34 -21.71 -28.21 -26.22
N ARG A 35 -22.93 -28.72 -25.95
CA ARG A 35 -23.66 -28.38 -24.73
C ARG A 35 -22.92 -28.78 -23.45
N ARG A 36 -22.20 -29.91 -23.44
CA ARG A 36 -21.36 -30.30 -22.30
C ARG A 36 -20.17 -29.34 -22.13
N ALA A 37 -19.44 -29.07 -23.20
CA ALA A 37 -18.32 -28.13 -23.18
C ALA A 37 -18.76 -26.72 -22.73
N ARG A 38 -19.92 -26.24 -23.18
CA ARG A 38 -20.48 -24.95 -22.73
C ARG A 38 -20.80 -24.93 -21.23
N ARG A 39 -21.27 -26.05 -20.65
CA ARG A 39 -21.52 -26.15 -19.20
C ARG A 39 -20.23 -26.12 -18.39
N GLU A 40 -19.20 -26.81 -18.86
CA GLU A 40 -17.87 -26.78 -18.22
C GLU A 40 -17.28 -25.37 -18.26
N LEU A 41 -17.33 -24.70 -19.42
CA LEU A 41 -16.89 -23.31 -19.55
C LEU A 41 -17.69 -22.36 -18.65
N SER A 42 -19.02 -22.54 -18.54
CA SER A 42 -19.82 -21.71 -17.62
C SER A 42 -19.48 -21.97 -16.16
N SER A 43 -19.15 -23.21 -15.78
CA SER A 43 -18.72 -23.55 -14.41
C SER A 43 -17.40 -22.88 -14.08
N ILE A 44 -16.42 -22.99 -14.99
CA ILE A 44 -15.10 -22.35 -14.82
C ILE A 44 -15.26 -20.83 -14.75
N ALA A 45 -16.12 -20.24 -15.59
CA ALA A 45 -16.41 -18.80 -15.54
C ALA A 45 -16.99 -18.40 -14.17
N SER A 46 -17.95 -19.16 -13.63
CA SER A 46 -18.51 -18.88 -12.30
C SER A 46 -17.48 -19.04 -11.17
N GLU A 47 -16.58 -20.03 -11.25
CA GLU A 47 -15.50 -20.22 -10.27
C GLU A 47 -14.51 -19.05 -10.32
N ILE A 48 -14.18 -18.56 -11.52
CA ILE A 48 -13.31 -17.38 -11.68
C ILE A 48 -13.99 -16.13 -11.10
N GLU A 49 -15.28 -15.92 -11.37
CA GLU A 49 -16.04 -14.80 -10.80
C GLU A 49 -16.09 -14.84 -9.27
N GLU A 50 -16.31 -16.03 -8.69
CA GLU A 50 -16.28 -16.23 -7.24
C GLU A 50 -14.90 -15.93 -6.66
N ASN A 51 -13.84 -16.42 -7.29
CA ASN A 51 -12.47 -16.16 -6.88
C ASN A 51 -12.10 -14.67 -6.98
N LEU A 52 -12.51 -13.99 -8.05
CA LEU A 52 -12.32 -12.53 -8.18
C LEU A 52 -13.07 -11.77 -7.09
N ALA A 53 -14.30 -12.17 -6.77
CA ALA A 53 -15.07 -11.57 -5.69
C ALA A 53 -14.45 -11.83 -4.30
N ALA A 54 -13.87 -13.02 -4.08
CA ALA A 54 -13.12 -13.31 -2.87
C ALA A 54 -11.86 -12.45 -2.77
N LEU A 55 -11.08 -12.34 -3.86
CA LEU A 55 -9.86 -11.54 -3.91
C LEU A 55 -10.15 -10.04 -3.68
N ASP A 56 -11.26 -9.51 -4.23
CA ASP A 56 -11.70 -8.13 -4.01
C ASP A 56 -12.00 -7.86 -2.52
N ARG A 57 -12.63 -8.80 -1.82
CA ARG A 57 -12.87 -8.70 -0.37
C ARG A 57 -11.56 -8.73 0.41
N ASP A 58 -10.63 -9.59 0.03
CA ASP A 58 -9.32 -9.67 0.67
C ASP A 58 -8.53 -8.37 0.49
N VAL A 59 -8.49 -7.83 -0.74
CA VAL A 59 -7.86 -6.54 -1.03
C VAL A 59 -8.47 -5.42 -0.20
N LYS A 60 -9.81 -5.36 -0.11
CA LYS A 60 -10.50 -4.39 0.75
C LYS A 60 -10.09 -4.55 2.22
N SER A 61 -10.10 -5.77 2.74
CA SER A 61 -9.72 -6.03 4.13
C SER A 61 -8.26 -5.63 4.43
N VAL A 62 -7.35 -5.86 3.49
CA VAL A 62 -5.94 -5.45 3.61
C VAL A 62 -5.82 -3.93 3.54
N SER A 63 -6.56 -3.28 2.64
CA SER A 63 -6.55 -1.82 2.53
C SER A 63 -7.07 -1.14 3.80
N GLU A 64 -8.11 -1.69 4.43
CA GLU A 64 -8.65 -1.21 5.70
C GLU A 64 -7.63 -1.38 6.83
N ARG A 65 -6.98 -2.55 6.93
CA ARG A 65 -5.92 -2.79 7.91
C ARG A 65 -4.74 -1.86 7.73
N LEU A 66 -4.35 -1.59 6.48
CA LEU A 66 -3.26 -0.66 6.18
C LEU A 66 -3.63 0.77 6.59
N ALA A 67 -4.84 1.22 6.27
CA ALA A 67 -5.34 2.53 6.69
C ALA A 67 -5.43 2.67 8.22
N GLU A 68 -5.81 1.60 8.92
CA GLU A 68 -5.81 1.57 10.39
C GLU A 68 -4.38 1.59 10.96
N GLN A 69 -3.44 0.88 10.33
CA GLN A 69 -2.03 0.90 10.70
C GLN A 69 -1.41 2.30 10.53
N GLU A 70 -1.72 3.01 9.43
CA GLU A 70 -1.28 4.39 9.22
C GLU A 70 -1.86 5.34 10.28
N ARG A 71 -3.16 5.22 10.60
CA ARG A 71 -3.79 6.02 11.67
C ARG A 71 -3.14 5.78 13.03
N ASN A 72 -2.82 4.52 13.34
CA ASN A 72 -2.16 4.16 14.59
C ASN A 72 -0.70 4.65 14.64
N ALA A 73 0.01 4.59 13.52
CA ALA A 73 1.38 5.12 13.40
C ALA A 73 1.40 6.63 13.67
N LEU A 74 0.51 7.39 13.03
CA LEU A 74 0.36 8.82 13.27
C LEU A 74 0.02 9.10 14.74
N LYS A 75 -0.96 8.38 15.31
CA LYS A 75 -1.34 8.55 16.73
C LYS A 75 -0.18 8.30 17.69
N ASN A 76 0.69 7.33 17.39
CA ASN A 76 1.87 7.04 18.19
C ASN A 76 2.94 8.13 18.06
N GLU A 77 3.12 8.69 16.87
CA GLU A 77 4.03 9.83 16.62
C GLU A 77 3.62 11.07 17.43
N TRP A 78 2.33 11.41 17.45
CA TRP A 78 1.82 12.51 18.28
C TRP A 78 2.06 12.29 19.78
N ARG A 79 1.90 11.06 20.27
CA ARG A 79 2.17 10.73 21.68
C ARG A 79 3.65 10.82 22.04
N ALA A 80 4.54 10.38 21.16
CA ALA A 80 5.98 10.48 21.38
C ALA A 80 6.44 11.94 21.48
N HIS A 81 5.88 12.83 20.65
CA HIS A 81 6.19 14.26 20.71
C HIS A 81 5.68 14.96 21.99
N ASP A 82 4.53 14.56 22.52
CA ASP A 82 3.98 15.12 23.78
C ASP A 82 4.80 14.66 25.00
N GLU A 83 5.28 13.41 25.04
CA GLU A 83 6.13 12.92 26.14
C GLU A 83 7.54 13.54 26.11
N GLU A 84 8.12 13.77 24.93
CA GLU A 84 9.46 14.38 24.80
C GLU A 84 9.46 15.89 25.14
N SER A 85 8.30 16.56 25.03
CA SER A 85 8.16 18.00 25.32
C SER A 85 8.06 18.33 26.81
N CYS A 86 7.74 17.38 27.68
CA CYS A 86 7.66 17.61 29.13
C CYS A 86 8.96 17.33 29.90
N ASP A 87 9.87 16.50 29.37
CA ASP A 87 11.15 16.18 30.03
C ASP A 87 12.38 16.92 29.43
N ALA A 88 12.28 17.48 28.22
CA ALA A 88 13.39 18.20 27.57
C ALA A 88 13.62 19.64 28.06
N LEU A 89 12.70 20.22 28.85
CA LEU A 89 12.85 21.59 29.38
C LEU A 89 13.76 21.70 30.62
N SER A 90 14.24 20.59 31.17
CA SER A 90 15.05 20.60 32.40
C SER A 90 16.57 20.47 32.18
N GLN A 91 17.05 20.02 31.01
CA GLN A 91 18.50 19.80 30.79
C GLN A 91 19.05 20.11 29.39
N ALA A 92 18.38 20.94 28.59
CA ALA A 92 18.97 21.43 27.36
C ALA A 92 20.18 22.34 27.67
N LYS A 93 21.39 21.76 27.64
CA LYS A 93 22.65 22.52 27.74
C LYS A 93 22.60 23.61 26.66
N PRO A 94 22.70 24.91 27.03
CA PRO A 94 22.61 25.98 26.05
C PRO A 94 23.68 25.77 24.99
N SER A 95 23.29 25.91 23.73
CA SER A 95 24.22 25.82 22.60
C SER A 95 25.39 26.80 22.81
N LEU A 96 26.58 26.42 22.35
CA LEU A 96 27.80 27.21 22.57
C LEU A 96 27.66 28.66 22.05
N THR A 97 26.91 28.84 20.96
CA THR A 97 26.57 30.14 20.37
C THR A 97 25.66 30.97 21.28
N GLU A 98 24.64 30.36 21.88
CA GLU A 98 23.74 31.02 22.82
C GLU A 98 24.47 31.44 24.11
N ARG A 99 25.33 30.55 24.65
CA ARG A 99 26.17 30.86 25.81
C ARG A 99 27.06 32.09 25.54
N ARG A 100 27.74 32.10 24.38
CA ARG A 100 28.59 33.22 23.95
C ARG A 100 27.79 34.53 23.86
N TYR A 101 26.60 34.48 23.27
CA TYR A 101 25.74 35.66 23.16
C TYR A 101 25.32 36.22 24.52
N ARG A 102 24.91 35.35 25.46
CA ARG A 102 24.51 35.76 26.82
C ARG A 102 25.67 36.41 27.57
N VAL A 103 26.88 35.84 27.48
CA VAL A 103 28.11 36.43 28.06
C VAL A 103 28.37 37.83 27.49
N LEU A 104 28.38 37.98 26.17
CA LEU A 104 28.63 39.28 25.53
C LEU A 104 27.55 40.32 25.85
N LYS A 105 26.28 39.91 25.96
CA LYS A 105 25.17 40.79 26.31
C LYS A 105 25.31 41.34 27.74
N LEU A 106 25.75 40.53 28.70
CA LEU A 106 26.00 40.97 30.08
C LEU A 106 27.26 41.84 30.17
N ALA A 107 28.32 41.50 29.45
CA ALA A 107 29.54 42.31 29.38
C ALA A 107 29.27 43.72 28.84
N ARG A 108 28.41 43.85 27.80
CA ARG A 108 27.95 45.15 27.28
C ARG A 108 27.17 46.00 28.29
N ARG A 109 26.61 45.39 29.33
CA ARG A 109 25.94 46.09 30.44
C ARG A 109 26.90 46.54 31.54
N GLY A 110 28.22 46.31 31.37
CA GLY A 110 29.24 46.70 32.34
C GLY A 110 29.38 45.75 33.53
N LEU A 111 28.85 44.52 33.44
CA LEU A 111 29.02 43.52 34.48
C LEU A 111 30.44 42.94 34.45
N ASP A 112 31.02 42.74 35.64
CA ASP A 112 32.34 42.13 35.79
C ASP A 112 32.32 40.63 35.45
N ALA A 113 33.42 40.12 34.90
CA ALA A 113 33.54 38.74 34.42
C ALA A 113 33.28 37.71 35.53
N ARG A 114 33.61 38.04 36.79
CA ARG A 114 33.33 37.18 37.96
C ARG A 114 31.84 37.09 38.27
N ALA A 115 31.10 38.19 38.10
CA ALA A 115 29.65 38.22 38.31
C ALA A 115 28.89 37.51 37.17
N ILE A 116 29.41 37.59 35.95
CA ILE A 116 28.84 36.87 34.80
C ILE A 116 29.06 35.35 34.96
N ALA A 117 30.24 34.95 35.41
CA ALA A 117 30.59 33.55 35.67
C ALA A 117 29.65 32.89 36.70
N SER A 118 29.37 33.58 37.81
CA SER A 118 28.43 33.07 38.84
C SER A 118 26.98 33.03 38.34
N MET A 119 26.56 34.00 37.55
CA MET A 119 25.19 34.09 37.03
C MET A 119 24.87 33.04 35.96
N LEU A 120 25.85 32.69 35.12
CA LEU A 120 25.68 31.71 34.03
C LEU A 120 26.20 30.31 34.37
N ASN A 121 26.77 30.12 35.57
CA ASN A 121 27.44 28.88 35.99
C ASN A 121 28.52 28.43 34.97
N VAL A 122 29.33 29.38 34.51
CA VAL A 122 30.42 29.20 33.54
C VAL A 122 31.76 29.54 34.22
N PRO A 123 32.86 28.81 33.99
CA PRO A 123 34.15 29.13 34.58
C PRO A 123 34.64 30.53 34.17
N HIS A 124 35.22 31.25 35.13
CA HIS A 124 35.66 32.64 34.95
C HIS A 124 36.59 32.83 33.74
N GLY A 125 37.56 31.93 33.53
CA GLY A 125 38.47 32.00 32.39
C GLY A 125 37.79 31.84 31.01
N GLU A 126 36.69 31.08 30.92
CA GLU A 126 35.90 30.97 29.67
C GLU A 126 35.19 32.29 29.35
N VAL A 127 34.70 32.98 30.38
CA VAL A 127 34.07 34.31 30.24
C VAL A 127 35.10 35.35 29.77
N GLU A 128 36.28 35.38 30.39
CA GLU A 128 37.38 36.29 29.98
C GLU A 128 37.83 36.02 28.54
N LEU A 129 37.97 34.74 28.17
CA LEU A 129 38.34 34.35 26.81
C LEU A 129 37.30 34.83 25.78
N ILE A 130 36.01 34.62 26.04
CA ILE A 130 34.93 35.06 25.15
C ILE A 130 34.95 36.58 24.96
N ILE A 131 35.13 37.33 26.04
CA ILE A 131 35.19 38.80 26.00
C ILE A 131 36.44 39.25 25.25
N GLY A 132 37.60 38.66 25.54
CA GLY A 132 38.86 38.96 24.88
C GLY A 132 38.80 38.74 23.37
N LEU A 133 38.29 37.59 22.93
CA LEU A 133 38.12 37.27 21.51
C LEU A 133 37.14 38.23 20.81
N SER A 134 36.13 38.76 21.51
CA SER A 134 35.17 39.70 20.93
C SER A 134 35.70 41.12 20.73
N ARG A 135 36.81 41.48 21.38
CA ARG A 135 37.47 42.80 21.21
C ARG A 135 38.46 42.81 20.05
N VAL A 136 38.97 41.63 19.68
CA VAL A 136 39.97 41.46 18.61
C VAL A 136 39.29 41.26 17.25
N ALA A 137 38.05 40.77 17.23
CA ALA A 137 37.20 40.63 16.04
C ALA A 137 36.46 41.92 15.72
#